data_AF-A5YS10-F1
#
_entry.id   AF-A5YS10-F1
#
_cell.length_a   1.000
_cell.length_b   1.000
_cell.length_c   1.000
_cell.angle_alpha   90.00
_cell.angle_beta   90.00
_cell.angle_gamma   90.00
#
_symmetry.space_group_name_H-M   'P 1'
#
loop_
_entity.id
_entity.type
_entity.pdbx_description
1 polymer ?
#
loop_
_entity_poly.entity_id
_entity_poly.type
_entity_poly.pdbx_seq_one_letter_code
_entity_poly.pdbx_strand_id
1 'polypeptide(L)'
;MVKRDERRPAGRLRSAGRPAEPRRRQRLRRMSFREKLHSEGVRPLIKHRVFAPYDHAHNARIEDDLYNQRSVCEIVNSVIKRSYGSAVRARAWYRQFREITLAAAVYNIERAPKQ
;
A
#
# COMPACT_ATOMS: atom_id res chain seq x y z
N MET A 1 50.97 8.90 56.11
CA MET A 1 51.83 8.55 54.97
C MET A 1 51.02 8.72 53.69
N VAL A 2 51.55 9.51 52.77
CA VAL A 2 50.98 9.90 51.48
C VAL A 2 51.02 8.72 50.51
N LYS A 3 49.92 8.48 49.75
CA LYS A 3 50.00 8.30 48.29
C LYS A 3 48.71 8.84 47.66
N ARG A 4 48.86 10.03 47.06
CA ARG A 4 47.99 10.53 46.01
C ARG A 4 48.23 9.65 44.78
N ASP A 5 47.18 9.29 44.06
CA ASP A 5 47.32 9.02 42.64
C ASP A 5 46.25 9.83 41.88
N GLU A 6 46.74 10.85 41.19
CA GLU A 6 45.99 11.63 40.22
C GLU A 6 46.05 10.87 38.89
N ARG A 7 44.92 10.74 38.18
CA ARG A 7 44.71 11.24 36.80
C ARG A 7 43.47 10.61 36.14
N ARG A 8 42.61 11.53 35.66
CA ARG A 8 41.42 11.46 34.79
C ARG A 8 41.63 10.64 33.49
N PRO A 9 40.58 10.26 32.70
CA PRO A 9 39.35 11.04 32.52
C PRO A 9 38.01 10.31 32.38
N ALA A 10 36.97 11.13 32.57
CA ALA A 10 35.57 10.90 32.25
C ALA A 10 35.36 10.07 30.98
N GLY A 11 34.59 9.00 31.12
CA GLY A 11 34.08 8.21 30.01
C GLY A 11 33.40 9.12 29.01
N ARG A 12 34.01 9.22 27.82
CA ARG A 12 33.48 9.89 26.64
C ARG A 12 32.10 9.31 26.35
N LEU A 13 31.03 10.04 26.66
CA LEU A 13 29.69 9.76 26.16
C LEU A 13 29.81 9.66 24.63
N ARG A 14 29.71 8.45 24.09
CA ARG A 14 29.74 8.25 22.64
C ARG A 14 28.52 8.96 22.08
N SER A 15 28.77 10.12 21.49
CA SER A 15 27.85 10.87 20.67
C SER A 15 27.23 9.96 19.61
N ALA A 16 25.90 9.87 19.68
CA ALA A 16 24.97 9.68 18.57
C ALA A 16 25.47 8.82 17.39
N GLY A 17 25.40 7.51 17.54
CA GLY A 17 25.10 6.64 16.40
C GLY A 17 23.58 6.48 16.31
N ARG A 18 22.86 7.39 15.63
CA ARG A 18 21.52 7.03 15.14
C ARG A 18 21.74 5.81 14.25
N PRO A 19 21.14 4.63 14.54
CA PRO A 19 21.24 3.53 13.60
C PRO A 19 20.65 4.02 12.28
N ALA A 20 21.46 3.95 11.22
CA ALA A 20 20.98 4.20 9.88
C ALA A 20 19.75 3.32 9.67
N GLU A 21 18.59 3.93 9.41
CA GLU A 21 17.41 3.23 8.93
C GLU A 21 17.21 3.54 7.44
N PRO A 22 17.84 2.78 6.53
CA PRO A 22 17.54 2.89 5.10
C PRO A 22 16.12 2.38 4.78
N ARG A 23 15.49 1.63 5.69
CA ARG A 23 14.25 0.88 5.42
C ARG A 23 12.94 1.62 5.75
N ARG A 24 12.98 2.81 6.37
CA ARG A 24 11.75 3.61 6.63
C ARG A 24 11.32 4.50 5.48
N ARG A 25 12.20 4.83 4.52
CA ARG A 25 11.87 5.78 3.45
C ARG A 25 10.75 5.31 2.51
N GLN A 26 10.56 4.01 2.32
CA GLN A 26 9.46 3.49 1.49
C GLN A 26 8.09 3.51 2.21
N ARG A 27 8.07 3.52 3.56
CA ARG A 27 6.81 3.61 4.33
C ARG A 27 6.14 4.98 4.20
N LEU A 28 6.91 6.04 4.02
CA LEU A 28 6.41 7.43 4.00
C LEU A 28 5.56 7.73 2.75
N ARG A 29 5.75 7.02 1.63
CA ARG A 29 4.95 7.25 0.41
C ARG A 29 3.51 6.70 0.48
N ARG A 30 3.20 5.75 1.36
CA ARG A 30 1.84 5.22 1.53
C ARG A 30 1.00 6.01 2.53
N MET A 31 1.65 6.68 3.47
CA MET A 31 1.00 7.61 4.40
C MET A 31 0.33 8.74 3.62
N SER A 32 1.04 9.33 2.64
CA SER A 32 0.52 10.45 1.85
C SER A 32 -0.73 10.14 1.02
N PHE A 33 -1.00 8.88 0.66
CA PHE A 33 -2.22 8.52 -0.08
C PHE A 33 -3.42 8.35 0.87
N ARG A 34 -3.24 7.64 1.99
CA ARG A 34 -4.31 7.46 2.98
C ARG A 34 -4.68 8.77 3.65
N GLU A 35 -3.69 9.61 3.93
CA GLU A 35 -3.88 10.96 4.48
C GLU A 35 -4.69 11.85 3.53
N LYS A 36 -4.40 11.80 2.21
CA LYS A 36 -5.19 12.50 1.20
C LYS A 36 -6.64 12.01 1.16
N LEU A 37 -6.85 10.69 1.13
CA LEU A 37 -8.19 10.13 1.17
C LEU A 37 -8.95 10.54 2.43
N HIS A 38 -8.30 10.51 3.59
CA HIS A 38 -8.90 11.00 4.83
C HIS A 38 -9.22 12.50 4.78
N SER A 39 -8.37 13.33 4.15
CA SER A 39 -8.66 14.76 3.96
C SER A 39 -9.84 15.02 3.03
N GLU A 40 -10.11 14.10 2.11
CA GLU A 40 -11.29 14.09 1.24
C GLU A 40 -12.51 13.41 1.91
N GLY A 41 -12.40 13.02 3.19
CA GLY A 41 -13.47 12.32 3.93
C GLY A 41 -13.69 10.87 3.50
N VAL A 42 -12.82 10.32 2.65
CA VAL A 42 -12.91 8.95 2.14
C VAL A 42 -12.13 8.00 3.04
N ARG A 43 -12.81 6.97 3.55
CA ARG A 43 -12.17 5.92 4.35
C ARG A 43 -11.60 4.82 3.44
N PRO A 44 -10.27 4.61 3.40
CA PRO A 44 -9.67 3.61 2.52
C PRO A 44 -9.91 2.18 3.02
N LEU A 45 -10.51 1.34 2.17
CA LEU A 45 -10.69 -0.11 2.39
C LEU A 45 -9.42 -0.91 2.04
N ILE A 46 -8.28 -0.51 2.62
CA ILE A 46 -6.99 -1.15 2.39
C ILE A 46 -6.46 -1.65 3.73
N LYS A 47 -6.31 -2.96 3.90
CA LYS A 47 -5.71 -3.54 5.11
C LYS A 47 -4.28 -3.03 5.31
N HIS A 48 -3.91 -2.69 6.55
CA HIS A 48 -2.53 -2.48 6.94
C HIS A 48 -1.79 -3.80 6.93
N ARG A 49 -0.55 -3.75 6.47
CA ARG A 49 0.38 -4.85 6.70
C ARG A 49 0.70 -4.86 8.19
N VAL A 50 0.43 -5.98 8.85
CA VAL A 50 0.63 -6.13 10.29
C VAL A 50 2.12 -6.12 10.60
N PHE A 51 2.55 -5.12 11.37
CA PHE A 51 3.89 -5.04 11.94
C PHE A 51 3.86 -4.71 13.44
N ALA A 52 2.79 -4.07 13.93
CA ALA A 52 2.58 -3.73 15.33
C ALA A 52 1.14 -4.01 15.78
N PRO A 53 0.86 -4.12 17.10
CA PRO A 53 -0.48 -4.32 17.64
C PRO A 53 -1.52 -3.30 17.15
N TYR A 54 -1.11 -2.05 16.93
CA TYR A 54 -1.98 -0.99 16.42
C TYR A 54 -2.50 -1.26 14.98
N ASP A 55 -1.74 -1.98 14.16
CA ASP A 55 -2.18 -2.34 12.80
C ASP A 55 -3.37 -3.31 12.83
N HIS A 56 -3.42 -4.19 13.84
CA HIS A 56 -4.57 -5.09 14.06
C HIS A 56 -5.83 -4.31 14.41
N ALA A 57 -5.73 -3.33 15.30
CA ALA A 57 -6.86 -2.48 15.67
C ALA A 57 -7.39 -1.70 14.46
N HIS A 58 -6.51 -1.21 13.58
CA HIS A 58 -6.96 -0.53 12.36
C HIS A 58 -7.62 -1.48 11.36
N ASN A 59 -7.10 -2.71 11.21
CA ASN A 59 -7.69 -3.73 10.33
C ASN A 59 -9.05 -4.21 10.85
N ALA A 60 -9.21 -4.37 12.16
CA ALA A 60 -10.48 -4.78 12.77
C ALA A 60 -11.60 -3.74 12.59
N ARG A 61 -11.26 -2.48 12.35
CA ARG A 61 -12.24 -1.43 12.06
C ARG A 61 -12.72 -1.45 10.61
N ILE A 62 -12.08 -2.17 9.69
CA ILE A 62 -12.50 -2.19 8.29
C ILE A 62 -13.79 -2.99 8.19
N GLU A 63 -14.77 -2.46 7.44
CA GLU A 63 -16.01 -3.17 7.16
C GLU A 63 -15.73 -4.32 6.19
N ASP A 64 -15.88 -5.55 6.67
CA ASP A 64 -15.48 -6.74 5.93
C ASP A 64 -16.36 -6.94 4.68
N ASP A 65 -17.65 -6.64 4.72
CA ASP A 65 -18.55 -6.77 3.56
C ASP A 65 -18.11 -5.89 2.38
N LEU A 66 -17.80 -4.62 2.67
CA LEU A 66 -17.26 -3.71 1.65
C LEU A 66 -15.86 -4.13 1.19
N TYR A 67 -15.00 -4.61 2.11
CA TYR A 67 -13.67 -5.10 1.76
C TYR A 67 -13.74 -6.35 0.86
N ASN A 68 -14.72 -7.23 1.08
CA ASN A 68 -14.90 -8.47 0.34
C ASN A 68 -15.28 -8.25 -1.13
N GLN A 69 -15.86 -7.09 -1.48
CA GLN A 69 -16.11 -6.70 -2.88
C GLN A 69 -14.84 -6.64 -3.73
N ARG A 70 -13.67 -6.43 -3.11
CA ARG A 70 -12.39 -6.47 -3.80
C ARG A 70 -12.16 -7.80 -4.51
N SER A 71 -12.54 -8.91 -3.89
CA SER A 71 -12.36 -10.24 -4.49
C SER A 71 -13.21 -10.40 -5.74
N VAL A 72 -14.43 -9.83 -5.76
CA VAL A 72 -15.30 -9.78 -6.94
C VAL A 72 -14.65 -8.98 -8.07
N CYS A 73 -14.08 -7.82 -7.78
CA CYS A 73 -13.33 -7.06 -8.78
C CYS A 73 -12.13 -7.84 -9.33
N GLU A 74 -11.40 -8.57 -8.48
CA GLU A 74 -10.28 -9.42 -8.91
C GLU A 74 -10.74 -10.57 -9.81
N ILE A 75 -11.89 -11.19 -9.51
CA ILE A 75 -12.52 -12.22 -10.35
C ILE A 75 -12.91 -11.65 -11.71
N VAL A 76 -13.65 -10.53 -11.75
CA VAL A 76 -14.06 -9.89 -13.02
C VAL A 76 -12.85 -9.54 -13.89
N ASN A 77 -11.82 -8.94 -13.29
CA ASN A 77 -10.58 -8.64 -13.99
C ASN A 77 -9.86 -9.89 -14.50
N SER A 78 -9.90 -10.99 -13.75
CA SER A 78 -9.34 -12.27 -14.20
C SER A 78 -10.08 -12.82 -15.40
N VAL A 79 -11.42 -12.78 -15.39
CA VAL A 79 -12.26 -13.24 -16.50
C VAL A 79 -12.01 -12.41 -17.75
N ILE A 80 -12.04 -11.08 -17.65
CA ILE A 80 -11.76 -10.19 -18.79
C ILE A 80 -10.37 -10.49 -19.40
N LYS A 81 -9.35 -10.67 -18.58
CA LYS A 81 -7.99 -11.00 -19.05
C LYS A 81 -7.90 -12.36 -19.74
N ARG A 82 -8.69 -13.35 -19.30
CA ARG A 82 -8.73 -14.67 -19.96
C ARG A 82 -9.47 -14.61 -21.29
N SER A 83 -10.50 -13.76 -21.41
CA SER A 83 -11.29 -13.61 -22.64
C SER A 83 -10.59 -12.75 -23.70
N TYR A 84 -10.02 -11.61 -23.33
CA TYR A 84 -9.46 -10.63 -24.29
C TYR A 84 -7.94 -10.54 -24.28
N GLY A 85 -7.27 -11.30 -23.41
CA GLY A 85 -5.82 -11.29 -23.24
C GLY A 85 -5.36 -10.42 -22.06
N SER A 86 -4.15 -10.73 -21.56
CA SER A 86 -3.57 -10.08 -20.39
C SER A 86 -2.68 -8.87 -20.71
N ALA A 87 -2.23 -8.75 -21.96
CA ALA A 87 -1.30 -7.72 -22.40
C ALA A 87 -2.03 -6.58 -23.11
N VAL A 88 -1.57 -5.36 -22.89
CA VAL A 88 -2.09 -4.15 -23.53
C VAL A 88 -1.16 -3.79 -24.70
N ARG A 89 -1.71 -3.62 -25.89
CA ARG A 89 -0.93 -3.35 -27.12
C ARG A 89 -0.54 -1.89 -27.24
N ALA A 90 -1.31 -0.99 -26.66
CA ALA A 90 -1.04 0.43 -26.69
C ALA A 90 0.28 0.81 -26.00
N ARG A 91 1.07 1.67 -26.64
CA ARG A 91 2.34 2.21 -26.09
C ARG A 91 2.18 3.51 -25.31
N ALA A 92 1.10 4.25 -25.55
CA ALA A 92 0.79 5.50 -24.85
C ALA A 92 -0.17 5.24 -23.69
N TRP A 93 0.12 5.82 -22.52
CA TRP A 93 -0.64 5.61 -21.29
C TRP A 93 -2.16 5.81 -21.46
N TYR A 94 -2.58 6.92 -22.07
CA TYR A 94 -4.00 7.19 -22.32
C TYR A 94 -4.67 6.12 -23.19
N ARG A 95 -3.94 5.57 -24.18
CA ARG A 95 -4.46 4.52 -25.06
C ARG A 95 -4.54 3.18 -24.33
N GLN A 96 -3.61 2.89 -23.42
CA GLN A 96 -3.66 1.69 -22.57
C GLN A 96 -4.91 1.70 -21.68
N PHE A 97 -5.21 2.83 -21.07
CA PHE A 97 -6.43 3.00 -20.28
C PHE A 97 -7.70 2.76 -21.11
N ARG A 98 -7.76 3.31 -22.33
CA ARG A 98 -8.90 3.09 -23.23
C ARG A 98 -9.03 1.64 -23.67
N GLU A 99 -7.92 0.95 -23.93
CA GLU A 99 -7.93 -0.46 -24.32
C GLU A 99 -8.54 -1.34 -23.22
N ILE A 100 -8.14 -1.12 -21.97
CA ILE A 100 -8.71 -1.83 -20.81
C ILE A 100 -10.21 -1.50 -20.64
N THR A 101 -10.57 -0.21 -20.74
CA THR A 101 -11.96 0.24 -20.58
C THR A 101 -12.86 -0.34 -21.68
N LEU A 102 -12.35 -0.38 -22.92
CA LEU A 102 -13.08 -0.95 -24.05
C LEU A 102 -13.29 -2.46 -23.86
N ALA A 103 -12.27 -3.20 -23.42
CA ALA A 103 -12.41 -4.63 -23.12
C ALA A 103 -13.49 -4.89 -22.05
N ALA A 104 -13.53 -4.08 -20.99
CA ALA A 104 -14.58 -4.18 -19.97
C ALA A 104 -15.98 -3.79 -20.50
N ALA A 105 -16.08 -2.77 -21.35
CA ALA A 105 -17.34 -2.37 -21.96
C ALA A 105 -17.90 -3.43 -22.90
N VAL A 106 -17.04 -3.99 -23.77
CA VAL A 106 -17.40 -5.09 -24.68
C VAL A 106 -17.83 -6.32 -23.87
N TYR A 107 -17.10 -6.67 -22.81
CA TYR A 107 -17.47 -7.76 -21.91
C TYR A 107 -18.88 -7.59 -21.33
N ASN A 108 -19.24 -6.39 -20.88
CA ASN A 108 -20.57 -6.11 -20.35
C ASN A 108 -21.66 -6.21 -21.42
N ILE A 109 -21.41 -5.71 -22.63
CA ILE A 109 -22.35 -5.78 -23.76
C ILE A 109 -22.59 -7.24 -24.18
N GLU A 110 -21.54 -8.06 -24.26
CA GLU A 110 -21.67 -9.48 -24.63
C GLU A 110 -22.42 -10.32 -23.58
N ARG A 111 -22.47 -9.84 -22.33
CA ARG A 111 -23.08 -10.53 -21.19
C ARG A 111 -24.50 -10.05 -20.88
N ALA A 112 -24.82 -8.80 -21.19
CA ALA A 112 -26.16 -8.22 -21.04
C ALA A 112 -27.30 -9.03 -21.69
N PRO A 113 -27.17 -9.58 -22.92
CA PRO A 113 -28.23 -10.38 -23.54
C PRO A 113 -28.26 -11.86 -23.10
N LYS A 114 -27.29 -12.30 -22.27
CA LYS A 114 -27.18 -13.69 -21.80
C LYS A 114 -27.71 -13.88 -20.37
N GLN A 115 -28.18 -12.81 -19.72
CA GLN A 115 -28.92 -12.83 -18.46
C GLN A 115 -30.41 -12.82 -18.74
#